data_AF-A0A978TI53-F1
#
_entry.id   AF-A0A978TI53-F1
#
_cell.length_a   1.000
_cell.length_b   1.000
_cell.length_c   1.000
_cell.angle_alpha   90.00
_cell.angle_beta   90.00
_cell.angle_gamma   90.00
#
_symmetry.space_group_name_H-M   'P 1'
#
loop_
_entity.id
_entity.type
_entity.pdbx_description
1 polymer ?
#
loop_
_entity_poly.entity_id
_entity_poly.type
_entity_poly.pdbx_seq_one_letter_code
_entity_poly.pdbx_strand_id
1 'polypeptide(L)' 'AGEGTKIVLTGDPDQIDNPYVDAASNGLTYVVERFKGEAIAGHVTLTKGERSDLAERSAILL' A
#
# COMPACT_ATOMS: atom_id res chain seq x y z
N ALA A 1 -7.57 8.48 20.26
CA ALA A 1 -6.55 9.22 19.49
C ALA A 1 -6.51 10.65 20.03
N GLY A 2 -5.31 11.24 20.17
CA GLY A 2 -5.14 12.62 20.64
C GLY A 2 -5.03 13.61 19.48
N GLU A 3 -5.12 14.91 19.79
CA GLU A 3 -4.85 15.98 18.84
C GLU A 3 -3.49 15.79 18.15
N GLY A 4 -3.41 16.05 16.84
CA GLY A 4 -2.19 15.92 16.04
C GLY A 4 -1.78 14.50 15.66
N THR A 5 -2.52 13.47 16.10
CA THR A 5 -2.24 12.07 15.70
C THR A 5 -2.47 11.90 14.19
N LYS A 6 -1.55 11.20 13.51
CA LYS A 6 -1.69 10.78 12.12
C LYS A 6 -1.84 9.25 12.06
N ILE A 7 -2.63 8.77 11.11
CA ILE A 7 -2.75 7.34 10.80
C ILE A 7 -2.12 7.12 9.44
N VAL A 8 -1.27 6.10 9.33
CA VAL A 8 -0.65 5.69 8.06
C VAL A 8 -1.03 4.25 7.80
N LEU A 9 -1.69 4.02 6.67
CA LEU A 9 -1.98 2.69 6.16
C LEU A 9 -0.99 2.41 5.02
N THR A 10 -0.34 1.26 5.07
CA THR A 10 0.65 0.83 4.08
C THR A 10 0.49 -0.66 3.81
N GLY A 11 0.80 -1.07 2.58
CA GLY A 11 0.70 -2.45 2.12
C GLY A 11 0.77 -2.51 0.59
N ASP A 12 0.69 -3.72 0.07
CA ASP A 12 0.68 -4.00 -1.36
C ASP A 12 -0.75 -4.37 -1.80
N PRO A 13 -1.44 -3.55 -2.61
CA PRO A 13 -2.77 -3.88 -3.07
C PRO A 13 -2.81 -5.13 -3.97
N ASP A 14 -1.69 -5.51 -4.57
CA ASP A 14 -1.58 -6.68 -5.45
C ASP A 14 -1.26 -7.97 -4.69
N GLN A 15 -0.93 -7.88 -3.39
CA GLN A 15 -0.75 -9.05 -2.53
C GLN A 15 -2.11 -9.63 -2.13
N ILE A 16 -2.65 -10.51 -2.97
CA ILE A 16 -3.93 -11.18 -2.76
C ILE A 16 -3.72 -12.62 -2.30
N ASP A 17 -4.08 -12.90 -1.05
CA ASP A 17 -4.07 -14.24 -0.45
C ASP A 17 -5.49 -14.79 -0.19
N ASN A 18 -6.53 -13.98 -0.43
CA ASN A 18 -7.93 -14.32 -0.18
C ASN A 18 -8.70 -14.49 -1.50
N PRO A 19 -9.40 -15.64 -1.73
CA PRO A 19 -10.14 -15.90 -2.96
C PRO A 19 -11.34 -14.96 -3.19
N TYR A 20 -11.77 -14.19 -2.19
CA TYR A 20 -12.93 -13.30 -2.27
C TYR A 20 -12.57 -11.83 -2.46
N VAL A 21 -11.28 -11.50 -2.54
CA VAL A 21 -10.79 -10.12 -2.65
C VAL A 21 -9.85 -10.02 -3.84
N ASP A 22 -9.84 -8.86 -4.49
CA ASP A 22 -8.90 -8.51 -5.54
C ASP A 22 -8.24 -7.15 -5.23
N ALA A 23 -7.31 -6.72 -6.09
CA ALA A 23 -6.60 -5.45 -5.91
C ALA A 23 -7.53 -4.22 -5.89
N ALA A 24 -8.71 -4.32 -6.50
CA ALA A 24 -9.69 -3.23 -6.54
C ALA A 24 -10.65 -3.24 -5.34
N SER A 25 -10.82 -4.36 -4.66
CA SER A 25 -11.78 -4.57 -3.56
C SER A 25 -11.14 -4.75 -2.19
N ASN A 26 -9.80 -4.71 -2.10
CA ASN A 26 -9.09 -4.79 -0.83
C ASN A 26 -9.31 -3.54 0.07
N GLY A 27 -8.90 -3.68 1.33
CA GLY A 27 -9.08 -2.62 2.33
C GLY A 27 -8.33 -1.32 2.02
N LEU A 28 -7.17 -1.37 1.34
CA LEU A 28 -6.42 -0.18 0.97
C LEU A 28 -7.15 0.62 -0.11
N THR A 29 -7.59 -0.06 -1.18
CA THR A 29 -8.35 0.57 -2.26
C THR A 29 -9.67 1.15 -1.75
N TYR A 30 -10.36 0.42 -0.86
CA TYR A 30 -11.58 0.90 -0.22
C TYR A 30 -11.37 2.20 0.58
N VAL A 31 -10.29 2.28 1.38
CA VAL A 31 -9.99 3.48 2.17
C VAL A 31 -9.63 4.65 1.26
N VAL A 32 -8.79 4.45 0.24
CA VAL A 32 -8.39 5.52 -0.69
C VAL A 32 -9.62 6.12 -1.38
N GLU A 33 -10.53 5.28 -1.91
CA GLU A 33 -11.73 5.79 -2.59
C GLU A 33 -12.67 6.53 -1.64
N ARG A 34 -12.81 6.06 -0.39
CA ARG A 34 -13.68 6.71 0.59
C ARG A 34 -13.14 8.05 1.08
N PHE A 35 -11.83 8.27 1.04
CA PHE A 35 -11.17 9.49 1.53
C PHE A 35 -10.68 10.42 0.41
N LYS A 36 -10.91 10.10 -0.86
CA LYS A 36 -10.40 10.83 -2.04
C LYS A 36 -10.76 12.32 -2.09
N GLY A 37 -11.89 12.71 -1.46
CA GLY A 37 -12.34 14.10 -1.38
C GLY A 37 -12.03 14.81 -0.06
N GLU A 38 -11.42 14.12 0.90
CA GLU A 38 -11.16 14.68 2.23
C GLU A 38 -9.86 15.49 2.23
N ALA A 39 -9.94 16.77 2.58
CA ALA A 39 -8.79 17.69 2.56
C ALA A 39 -7.66 17.28 3.54
N ILE A 40 -7.98 16.46 4.53
CA ILE A 40 -7.03 15.96 5.54
C ILE A 40 -6.38 14.62 5.15
N ALA A 41 -6.79 14.03 4.02
CA ALA A 41 -6.30 12.75 3.55
C ALA A 41 -5.36 12.93 2.34
N GLY A 42 -4.42 12.00 2.22
CA GLY A 42 -3.54 11.88 1.06
C GLY A 42 -3.22 10.42 0.82
N HIS A 43 -3.06 10.04 -0.45
CA HIS A 43 -2.57 8.73 -0.83
C HIS A 43 -1.37 8.89 -1.75
N VAL A 44 -0.43 7.95 -1.67
CA VAL A 44 0.75 7.89 -2.52
C VAL A 44 0.93 6.44 -2.94
N THR A 45 1.05 6.20 -4.23
CA THR A 45 1.39 4.88 -4.78
C THR A 45 2.88 4.83 -5.07
N LEU A 46 3.60 3.91 -4.42
CA LEU A 46 5.01 3.66 -4.70
C LEU A 46 5.12 2.65 -5.85
N THR A 47 5.59 3.11 -7.01
CA THR A 47 5.64 2.29 -8.23
C THR A 47 6.91 1.45 -8.35
N LYS A 48 7.91 1.70 -7.50
CA LYS A 48 9.20 1.00 -7.52
C LYS A 48 9.75 0.88 -6.10
N GLY A 49 10.20 -0.33 -5.75
CA GLY A 49 11.00 -0.57 -4.55
C GLY A 49 12.49 -0.36 -4.82
N GLU A 50 13.20 0.20 -3.86
CA GLU A 50 14.66 0.26 -3.90
C GLU A 50 15.24 -0.98 -3.19
N ARG A 51 16.21 -1.62 -3.84
CA ARG A 51 16.90 -2.81 -3.33
C ARG A 51 18.40 -2.57 -3.40
N SER A 52 19.15 -3.09 -2.43
CA SER A 52 20.61 -3.09 -2.51
C SER A 52 21.07 -4.07 -3.59
N ASP A 53 22.29 -3.88 -4.10
CA ASP A 53 22.89 -4.80 -5.08
C ASP A 53 22.85 -6.26 -4.60
N LEU A 54 23.04 -6.50 -3.29
CA LEU A 54 22.95 -7.84 -2.72
C LEU A 54 21.53 -8.43 -2.80
N ALA A 55 20.51 -7.63 -2.47
CA ALA A 55 19.12 -8.06 -2.49
C ALA A 55 18.65 -8.31 -3.94
N GLU A 56 19.08 -7.46 -4.87
CA GLU A 56 18.82 -7.62 -6.30
C GLU A 56 19.46 -8.91 -6.83
N ARG A 57 20.74 -9.13 -6.52
CA ARG A 57 21.46 -10.34 -6.93
C ARG A 57 20.86 -11.62 -6.33
N SER A 58 20.36 -11.56 -5.10
CA SER A 58 19.71 -12.70 -4.45
C SER A 58 18.37 -13.05 -5.12
N ALA A 59 17.57 -12.07 -5.52
CA ALA A 59 16.27 -12.28 -6.15
C ALA A 59 16.36 -12.92 -7.55
N ILE A 60 17.47 -12.71 -8.27
CA ILE A 60 17.71 -13.32 -9.59
C ILE A 60 18.13 -14.80 -9.47
N LEU A 61 18.79 -15.16 -8.37
CA LEU A 61 19.34 -16.51 -8.16
C LEU A 61 18.33 -17.49 -7.54
N LEU A 62 17.14 -17.02 -7.18
CA LEU A 62 16.03 -17.77 -6.58
C LEU A 62 14.92 -17.99 -7.62
#